data_AF-A0A8J2PV98-F1
#
_entry.id   AF-A0A8J2PV98-F1
#
_cell.length_a   1.000
_cell.length_b   1.000
_cell.length_c   1.000
_cell.angle_alpha   90.00
_cell.angle_beta   90.00
_cell.angle_gamma   90.00
#
_symmetry.space_group_name_H-M   'P 1'
#
loop_
_entity.id
_entity.type
_entity.pdbx_description
1 polymer ?
#
loop_
_entity_poly.entity_id
_entity_poly.type
_entity_poly.pdbx_seq_one_letter_code
_entity_poly.pdbx_strand_id
1 'polypeptide(L)'
;MSMSIDFYYFARSLLILFIVLQISDITAITVRAFGNDGNSVEHGIQYGRTNFSCFNGGSLINGKCYCQERFEGEACEIEPCLHGGRKSKTGKCHCPYGLTGERCEMVTQCIEGKGKLENGRCRCEDRWTGIFCQSRMCHNGISVGSGGQMGSFCLCDIGFTGPFCETPIECKHGRITVENICSCAPNWVGEDCNQCAYEHQLINGDCKLISTNSLVAVRNSKAITLWSLILLIAAASFSTILIAAVITIYIKKCKSKPSRVSSDAGTDV
;
A
#
# COMPACT_ATOMS: atom_id res chain seq x y z
N MET A 1 -51.99 15.69 104.85
CA MET A 1 -51.75 14.67 103.80
C MET A 1 -52.90 14.83 102.82
N SER A 2 -52.89 15.80 101.89
CA SER A 2 -52.54 15.59 100.47
C SER A 2 -52.69 16.91 99.66
N MET A 3 -51.91 17.95 99.95
CA MET A 3 -52.05 19.25 99.23
C MET A 3 -50.74 19.93 98.82
N SER A 4 -49.58 19.31 99.03
CA SER A 4 -48.28 19.91 98.66
C SER A 4 -47.49 19.12 97.60
N ILE A 5 -47.99 17.95 97.18
CA ILE A 5 -47.37 17.13 96.13
C ILE A 5 -47.95 17.50 94.75
N ASP A 6 -49.24 17.86 94.68
CA ASP A 6 -49.90 18.26 93.43
C ASP A 6 -49.38 19.59 92.88
N PHE A 7 -49.02 20.54 93.74
CA PHE A 7 -48.45 21.82 93.29
C PHE A 7 -47.04 21.67 92.71
N TYR A 8 -46.25 20.72 93.24
CA TYR A 8 -44.91 20.42 92.75
C TYR A 8 -44.95 19.73 91.38
N TYR A 9 -45.89 18.79 91.17
CA TYR A 9 -46.11 18.17 89.87
C TYR A 9 -46.72 19.14 88.83
N PHE A 10 -47.63 20.01 89.25
CA PHE A 10 -48.23 21.02 88.38
C PHE A 10 -47.21 22.08 87.93
N ALA A 11 -46.33 22.54 88.84
CA ALA A 11 -45.24 23.45 88.52
C ALA A 11 -44.17 22.81 87.62
N ARG A 12 -43.86 21.52 87.82
CA ARG A 12 -42.93 20.78 86.95
C ARG A 12 -43.50 20.57 85.54
N SER A 13 -44.79 20.27 85.43
CA SER A 13 -45.48 20.18 84.14
C SER A 13 -45.54 21.52 83.41
N LEU A 14 -45.78 22.64 84.11
CA LEU A 14 -45.72 23.97 83.50
C LEU A 14 -44.30 24.37 83.07
N LEU A 15 -43.27 24.03 83.86
CA LEU A 15 -41.88 24.31 83.51
C LEU A 15 -41.45 23.50 82.27
N ILE A 16 -41.88 22.24 82.17
CA ILE A 16 -41.65 21.40 80.99
C ILE A 16 -42.42 21.94 79.79
N LEU A 17 -43.65 22.43 79.97
CA LEU A 17 -44.43 23.05 78.89
C LEU A 17 -43.80 24.37 78.40
N PHE A 18 -43.27 25.20 79.31
CA PHE A 18 -42.52 26.41 78.95
C PHE A 18 -41.20 26.10 78.24
N ILE A 19 -40.46 25.07 78.69
CA ILE A 19 -39.24 24.61 78.02
C ILE A 19 -39.59 24.06 76.62
N VAL A 20 -40.64 23.27 76.47
CA VAL A 20 -41.09 22.73 75.17
C VAL A 20 -41.57 23.85 74.24
N LEU A 21 -42.29 24.85 74.73
CA LEU A 21 -42.74 26.00 73.94
C LEU A 21 -41.58 26.91 73.50
N GLN A 22 -40.53 27.07 74.32
CA GLN A 22 -39.30 27.79 73.95
C GLN A 22 -38.39 26.99 72.99
N ILE A 23 -38.51 25.65 72.94
CA ILE A 23 -37.75 24.81 72.00
C ILE A 23 -38.40 24.80 70.61
N SER A 24 -39.72 25.00 70.49
CA SER A 24 -40.41 25.18 69.20
C SER A 24 -39.91 26.39 68.38
N ASP A 25 -39.33 27.40 69.05
CA ASP A 25 -38.71 28.56 68.37
C ASP A 25 -37.26 28.29 67.92
N ILE A 26 -36.58 27.25 68.45
CA ILE A 26 -35.22 26.88 68.02
C ILE A 26 -35.26 26.08 66.70
N THR A 27 -36.36 25.37 66.42
CA THR A 27 -36.57 24.73 65.10
C THR A 27 -36.81 25.73 63.97
N ALA A 28 -37.10 27.01 64.28
CA ALA A 28 -37.15 28.09 63.28
C ALA A 28 -35.78 28.73 62.98
N ILE A 29 -34.71 28.38 63.73
CA ILE A 29 -33.36 28.94 63.54
C ILE A 29 -32.42 27.96 62.82
N THR A 30 -32.76 26.66 62.73
CA THR A 30 -31.92 25.67 62.02
C THR A 30 -32.45 25.20 60.67
N VAL A 31 -33.62 25.66 60.23
CA VAL A 31 -34.19 25.37 58.88
C VAL A 31 -34.14 26.59 57.96
N ARG A 32 -33.04 27.36 58.02
CA ARG A 32 -32.58 28.22 56.90
C ARG A 32 -31.17 27.85 56.42
N ALA A 33 -30.84 26.55 56.46
CA ALA A 33 -29.53 26.06 56.00
C ALA A 33 -29.58 24.92 54.97
N PHE A 34 -30.71 24.23 54.77
CA PHE A 34 -30.84 23.22 53.70
C PHE A 34 -32.28 23.22 53.16
N GLY A 35 -32.38 23.29 51.83
CA GLY A 35 -33.50 23.92 51.12
C GLY A 35 -34.69 23.05 50.76
N ASN A 36 -35.73 23.71 50.26
CA ASN A 36 -36.21 23.56 48.89
C ASN A 36 -37.32 24.59 48.64
N ASP A 37 -37.09 25.55 47.74
CA ASP A 37 -38.18 26.17 46.98
C ASP A 37 -37.64 26.42 45.57
N GLY A 38 -38.39 25.94 44.59
CA GLY A 38 -38.12 26.18 43.20
C GLY A 38 -38.22 27.67 42.91
N ASN A 39 -37.11 28.28 42.50
CA ASN A 39 -37.17 29.28 41.46
C ASN A 39 -35.83 29.38 40.75
N SER A 40 -35.96 29.45 39.43
CA SER A 40 -34.91 29.55 38.44
C SER A 40 -34.18 30.88 38.56
N VAL A 41 -32.88 30.85 38.25
CA VAL A 41 -32.04 31.99 37.84
C VAL A 41 -31.74 33.03 38.93
N GLU A 42 -30.58 32.90 39.56
CA GLU A 42 -29.73 34.08 39.79
C GLU A 42 -28.25 33.68 39.78
N HIS A 43 -27.50 34.39 38.93
CA HIS A 43 -26.04 34.32 38.80
C HIS A 43 -25.38 34.69 40.14
N GLY A 44 -25.17 33.72 41.02
CA GLY A 44 -24.37 33.87 42.23
C GLY A 44 -22.94 33.39 42.00
N ILE A 45 -22.02 34.30 41.69
CA ILE A 45 -20.57 34.02 41.71
C ILE A 45 -20.19 33.71 43.17
N GLN A 46 -20.13 32.43 43.55
CA GLN A 46 -19.43 32.02 44.75
C GLN A 46 -17.93 31.95 44.47
N TYR A 47 -17.21 32.98 44.95
CA TYR A 47 -15.77 32.92 45.18
C TYR A 47 -15.48 31.89 46.27
N GLY A 48 -15.29 30.62 45.87
CA GLY A 48 -15.16 29.52 46.81
C GLY A 48 -14.71 28.19 46.20
N ARG A 49 -13.77 28.22 45.25
CA ARG A 49 -12.89 27.11 44.84
C ARG A 49 -13.58 25.74 44.61
N THR A 50 -14.06 25.53 43.39
CA THR A 50 -13.63 24.31 42.67
C THR A 50 -12.53 24.75 41.71
N ASN A 51 -11.44 23.99 41.66
CA ASN A 51 -10.40 24.20 40.66
C ASN A 51 -11.01 23.82 39.30
N PHE A 52 -11.71 24.76 38.64
CA PHE A 52 -12.34 24.51 37.35
C PHE A 52 -11.23 24.53 36.29
N SER A 53 -10.65 23.36 36.06
CA SER A 53 -9.60 23.15 35.07
C SER A 53 -10.20 22.58 33.79
N CYS A 54 -9.81 23.16 32.65
CA CYS A 54 -10.14 22.59 31.36
C CYS A 54 -9.23 21.40 31.05
N PHE A 55 -9.82 20.28 30.64
CA PHE A 55 -9.12 19.08 30.20
C PHE A 55 -8.69 19.20 28.73
N ASN A 56 -7.86 18.25 28.27
CA ASN A 56 -7.51 18.07 26.86
C ASN A 56 -6.99 19.32 26.14
N GLY A 57 -6.23 20.16 26.85
CA GLY A 57 -5.66 21.39 26.31
C GLY A 57 -6.69 22.51 26.07
N GLY A 58 -7.88 22.41 26.65
CA GLY A 58 -8.88 23.47 26.63
C GLY A 58 -8.38 24.75 27.34
N SER A 59 -8.80 25.90 26.85
CA SER A 59 -8.43 27.21 27.41
C SER A 59 -9.54 27.73 28.33
N LEU A 60 -9.20 28.09 29.57
CA LEU A 60 -10.14 28.72 30.49
C LEU A 60 -10.20 30.24 30.22
N ILE A 61 -11.34 30.72 29.74
CA ILE A 61 -11.56 32.14 29.44
C ILE A 61 -12.88 32.57 30.08
N ASN A 62 -12.82 33.60 30.94
CA ASN A 62 -13.99 34.15 31.65
C ASN A 62 -14.85 33.09 32.37
N GLY A 63 -14.20 32.09 32.98
CA GLY A 63 -14.89 31.02 33.73
C GLY A 63 -15.54 29.93 32.87
N LYS A 64 -15.31 29.92 31.55
CA LYS A 64 -15.78 28.87 30.64
C LYS A 64 -14.59 28.22 29.92
N CYS A 65 -14.65 26.91 29.71
CA CYS A 65 -13.65 26.22 28.90
C CYS A 65 -13.97 26.33 27.40
N TYR A 66 -12.92 26.64 26.64
CA TYR A 66 -12.92 26.63 25.18
C TYR A 66 -12.08 25.44 24.72
N CYS A 67 -12.75 24.45 24.16
CA CYS A 67 -12.14 23.16 23.85
C CYS A 67 -11.33 23.19 22.55
N GLN A 68 -10.29 22.37 22.50
CA GLN A 68 -9.58 22.08 21.26
C GLN A 68 -10.52 21.39 20.25
N GLU A 69 -10.13 21.40 18.99
CA GLU A 69 -10.94 20.82 17.91
C GLU A 69 -11.39 19.38 18.27
N ARG A 70 -12.69 19.13 18.15
CA ARG A 70 -13.35 17.83 18.39
C ARG A 70 -13.51 17.39 19.85
N PHE A 71 -13.02 18.13 20.84
CA PHE A 71 -13.35 17.90 22.25
C PHE A 71 -14.62 18.66 22.63
N GLU A 72 -15.41 18.09 23.54
CA GLU A 72 -16.69 18.64 23.99
C GLU A 72 -16.81 18.56 25.53
N GLY A 73 -17.89 19.09 26.09
CA GLY A 73 -18.12 19.13 27.54
C GLY A 73 -17.88 20.51 28.14
N GLU A 74 -18.37 20.73 29.36
CA GLU A 74 -18.24 22.03 30.03
C GLU A 74 -16.79 22.32 30.43
N ALA A 75 -16.03 21.27 30.73
CA ALA A 75 -14.61 21.32 31.05
C ALA A 75 -13.73 20.67 29.96
N CYS A 76 -14.27 20.41 28.75
CA CYS A 76 -13.57 19.71 27.66
C CYS A 76 -13.19 18.26 27.96
N GLU A 77 -13.94 17.62 28.85
CA GLU A 77 -13.75 16.25 29.33
C GLU A 77 -14.27 15.19 28.35
N ILE A 78 -15.16 15.55 27.42
CA ILE A 78 -15.73 14.61 26.46
C ILE A 78 -14.79 14.51 25.26
N GLU A 79 -14.17 13.35 25.14
CA GLU A 79 -13.21 13.09 24.07
C GLU A 79 -13.91 12.64 22.76
N PRO A 80 -13.34 12.93 21.58
CA PRO A 80 -13.91 12.54 20.30
C PRO A 80 -13.81 11.03 20.02
N CYS A 81 -14.66 10.56 19.11
CA CYS A 81 -14.46 9.28 18.44
C CYS A 81 -13.17 9.30 17.61
N LEU A 82 -12.40 8.22 17.68
CA LEU A 82 -11.13 8.06 16.98
C LEU A 82 -11.31 7.38 15.62
N HIS A 83 -10.27 7.45 14.79
CA HIS A 83 -10.12 6.70 13.54
C HIS A 83 -11.32 6.77 12.57
N GLY A 84 -12.01 7.92 12.53
CA GLY A 84 -13.17 8.13 11.65
C GLY A 84 -14.50 7.60 12.19
N GLY A 85 -14.55 7.22 13.48
CA GLY A 85 -15.80 6.93 14.18
C GLY A 85 -16.75 8.12 14.19
N ARG A 86 -18.05 7.85 14.14
CA ARG A 86 -19.11 8.88 14.14
C ARG A 86 -19.85 8.86 15.45
N LYS A 87 -20.06 10.05 16.03
CA LYS A 87 -20.83 10.21 17.27
C LYS A 87 -22.32 10.04 16.99
N SER A 88 -22.98 9.19 17.78
CA SER A 88 -24.43 9.02 17.77
C SER A 88 -25.14 10.17 18.48
N LYS A 89 -26.47 10.27 18.31
CA LYS A 89 -27.30 11.25 19.04
C LYS A 89 -27.21 11.09 20.57
N THR A 90 -26.93 9.88 21.04
CA THR A 90 -26.76 9.55 22.48
C THR A 90 -25.32 9.74 22.97
N GLY A 91 -24.42 10.25 22.14
CA GLY A 91 -23.02 10.49 22.49
C GLY A 91 -22.07 9.31 22.32
N LYS A 92 -22.57 8.10 22.05
CA LYS A 92 -21.74 6.90 21.80
C LYS A 92 -21.09 6.92 20.42
N CYS A 93 -19.89 6.34 20.30
CA CYS A 93 -19.22 6.21 19.02
C CYS A 93 -19.69 4.99 18.23
N HIS A 94 -20.03 5.22 16.95
CA HIS A 94 -20.20 4.16 15.97
C HIS A 94 -18.89 3.96 15.21
N CYS A 95 -18.30 2.78 15.40
CA CYS A 95 -16.97 2.48 14.89
C CYS A 95 -16.98 1.98 13.45
N PRO A 96 -15.99 2.38 12.63
CA PRO A 96 -15.75 1.76 11.33
C PRO A 96 -15.42 0.27 11.48
N TYR A 97 -15.52 -0.46 10.37
CA TYR A 97 -15.19 -1.87 10.34
C TYR A 97 -13.76 -2.13 10.85
N GLY A 98 -13.61 -3.18 11.66
CA GLY A 98 -12.34 -3.58 12.26
C GLY A 98 -11.96 -2.82 13.53
N LEU A 99 -12.77 -1.84 13.97
CA LEU A 99 -12.53 -1.05 15.18
C LEU A 99 -13.63 -1.27 16.23
N THR A 100 -13.24 -1.14 17.50
CA THR A 100 -14.10 -1.31 18.67
C THR A 100 -13.61 -0.43 19.83
N GLY A 101 -14.32 -0.48 20.97
CA GLY A 101 -14.11 0.39 22.12
C GLY A 101 -15.09 1.56 22.14
N GLU A 102 -15.18 2.23 23.29
CA GLU A 102 -16.11 3.36 23.49
C GLU A 102 -15.82 4.53 22.54
N ARG A 103 -14.57 4.62 22.06
CA ARG A 103 -14.07 5.67 21.18
C ARG A 103 -13.48 5.13 19.88
N CYS A 104 -13.65 3.85 19.54
CA CYS A 104 -13.04 3.22 18.37
C CYS A 104 -11.51 3.19 18.42
N GLU A 105 -10.97 3.10 19.64
CA GLU A 105 -9.54 3.09 19.97
C GLU A 105 -8.90 1.71 19.82
N MET A 106 -9.69 0.64 19.85
CA MET A 106 -9.22 -0.74 19.75
C MET A 106 -9.45 -1.30 18.35
N VAL A 107 -8.53 -2.16 17.91
CA VAL A 107 -8.65 -2.94 16.67
C VAL A 107 -9.08 -4.37 16.98
N THR A 108 -9.87 -4.96 16.09
CA THR A 108 -10.33 -6.35 16.25
C THR A 108 -9.39 -7.36 15.60
N GLN A 109 -8.56 -6.93 14.64
CA GLN A 109 -7.64 -7.78 13.91
C GLN A 109 -6.51 -6.96 13.29
N CYS A 110 -5.38 -7.62 13.03
CA CYS A 110 -4.27 -7.10 12.23
C CYS A 110 -4.25 -7.82 10.88
N ILE A 111 -3.62 -7.23 9.86
CA ILE A 111 -3.40 -7.96 8.62
C ILE A 111 -2.45 -9.13 8.87
N GLU A 112 -2.88 -10.32 8.43
CA GLU A 112 -2.14 -11.56 8.58
C GLU A 112 -0.72 -11.45 7.99
N GLY A 113 0.27 -11.95 8.74
CA GLY A 113 1.69 -11.91 8.36
C GLY A 113 2.35 -10.53 8.46
N LYS A 114 1.63 -9.48 8.86
CA LYS A 114 2.15 -8.09 8.96
C LYS A 114 2.15 -7.55 10.38
N GLY A 115 1.47 -8.20 11.30
CA GLY A 115 1.40 -7.78 12.68
C GLY A 115 0.65 -8.78 13.55
N LYS A 116 0.77 -8.59 14.86
CA LYS A 116 0.11 -9.38 15.89
C LYS A 116 -0.80 -8.50 16.72
N LEU A 117 -1.99 -9.01 17.03
CA LEU A 117 -2.96 -8.32 17.86
C LEU A 117 -2.59 -8.49 19.34
N GLU A 118 -2.40 -7.38 20.03
CA GLU A 118 -2.06 -7.34 21.45
C GLU A 118 -2.83 -6.23 22.15
N ASN A 119 -3.65 -6.60 23.15
CA ASN A 119 -4.44 -5.65 23.97
C ASN A 119 -5.21 -4.63 23.12
N GLY A 120 -5.92 -5.10 22.08
CA GLY A 120 -6.72 -4.25 21.20
C GLY A 120 -5.90 -3.33 20.29
N ARG A 121 -4.60 -3.57 20.09
CA ARG A 121 -3.76 -2.82 19.14
C ARG A 121 -2.89 -3.77 18.33
N CYS A 122 -2.51 -3.36 17.12
CA CYS A 122 -1.59 -4.14 16.31
C CYS A 122 -0.14 -3.77 16.63
N ARG A 123 0.65 -4.77 17.02
CA ARG A 123 2.12 -4.70 16.98
C ARG A 123 2.55 -5.15 15.59
N CYS A 124 2.97 -4.20 14.75
CA CYS A 124 3.41 -4.52 13.39
C CYS A 124 4.76 -5.22 13.38
N GLU A 125 4.88 -6.18 12.46
CA GLU A 125 6.16 -6.81 12.12
C GLU A 125 7.02 -5.80 11.34
N ASP A 126 8.30 -6.13 11.19
CA ASP A 126 9.27 -5.26 10.53
C ASP A 126 8.78 -4.77 9.16
N ARG A 127 8.92 -3.44 8.95
CA ARG A 127 8.56 -2.70 7.73
C ARG A 127 7.06 -2.50 7.49
N TRP A 128 6.21 -2.78 8.48
CA TRP A 128 4.78 -2.46 8.44
C TRP A 128 4.39 -1.43 9.50
N THR A 129 3.38 -0.63 9.19
CA THR A 129 2.85 0.42 10.06
C THR A 129 1.36 0.65 9.78
N GLY A 130 0.75 1.54 10.55
CA GLY A 130 -0.68 1.82 10.54
C GLY A 130 -1.44 0.98 11.54
N ILE A 131 -2.68 1.41 11.82
CA ILE A 131 -3.53 0.82 12.87
C ILE A 131 -3.80 -0.68 12.69
N PHE A 132 -3.82 -1.18 11.46
CA PHE A 132 -3.98 -2.59 11.11
C PHE A 132 -2.71 -3.23 10.52
N CYS A 133 -1.56 -2.53 10.55
CA CYS A 133 -0.34 -2.92 9.84
C CYS A 133 -0.52 -3.00 8.31
N GLN A 134 -1.36 -2.11 7.77
CA GLN A 134 -1.70 -2.06 6.35
C GLN A 134 -0.72 -1.30 5.49
N SER A 135 0.04 -0.38 6.08
CA SER A 135 0.95 0.50 5.35
C SER A 135 2.36 -0.05 5.42
N ARG A 136 3.01 -0.17 4.26
CA ARG A 136 4.40 -0.62 4.17
C ARG A 136 5.33 0.59 4.29
N MET A 137 6.44 0.42 4.99
CA MET A 137 7.48 1.46 5.15
C MET A 137 8.54 1.35 4.06
N CYS A 138 9.25 2.45 3.80
CA CYS A 138 10.46 2.45 2.98
C CYS A 138 11.56 1.66 3.70
N HIS A 139 12.31 0.84 2.98
CA HIS A 139 13.35 -0.01 3.54
C HIS A 139 14.70 0.72 3.61
N ASN A 140 15.24 1.11 2.45
CA ASN A 140 16.47 1.89 2.32
C ASN A 140 16.17 3.24 1.68
N GLY A 141 15.57 4.13 2.45
CA GLY A 141 15.17 5.44 1.97
C GLY A 141 14.18 6.13 2.90
N ILE A 142 13.68 7.28 2.44
CA ILE A 142 12.77 8.12 3.20
C ILE A 142 11.38 8.13 2.56
N SER A 143 10.34 8.18 3.41
CA SER A 143 8.97 8.38 2.94
C SER A 143 8.74 9.86 2.66
N VAL A 144 8.27 10.17 1.46
CA VAL A 144 7.98 11.53 0.98
C VAL A 144 6.52 11.61 0.56
N GLY A 145 5.90 12.75 0.84
CA GLY A 145 4.49 13.01 0.56
C GLY A 145 3.65 13.11 1.83
N SER A 146 2.78 14.10 1.87
CA SER A 146 1.96 14.42 3.03
C SER A 146 0.52 13.97 2.80
N GLY A 147 0.24 12.68 2.96
CA GLY A 147 -1.09 12.10 3.22
C GLY A 147 -2.30 12.55 2.37
N GLY A 148 -2.11 13.22 1.23
CA GLY A 148 -3.16 13.71 0.33
C GLY A 148 -3.55 12.67 -0.72
N GLN A 149 -4.25 13.10 -1.78
CA GLN A 149 -4.77 12.21 -2.85
C GLN A 149 -3.70 11.39 -3.59
N MET A 150 -2.41 11.76 -3.50
CA MET A 150 -1.30 11.06 -4.14
C MET A 150 -0.59 10.03 -3.24
N GLY A 151 -1.00 9.90 -1.97
CA GLY A 151 -0.35 8.98 -1.03
C GLY A 151 1.10 9.37 -0.69
N SER A 152 1.78 8.52 0.09
CA SER A 152 3.21 8.62 0.36
C SER A 152 3.98 7.67 -0.56
N PHE A 153 5.13 8.11 -1.09
CA PHE A 153 6.06 7.27 -1.87
C PHE A 153 7.45 7.25 -1.21
N CYS A 154 8.31 6.34 -1.65
CA CYS A 154 9.67 6.22 -1.11
C CYS A 154 10.68 6.87 -2.05
N LEU A 155 11.54 7.72 -1.49
CA LEU A 155 12.77 8.17 -2.14
C LEU A 155 13.91 7.30 -1.63
N CYS A 156 14.52 6.52 -2.53
CA CYS A 156 15.51 5.51 -2.16
C CYS A 156 16.90 6.09 -1.98
N ASP A 157 17.63 5.51 -1.01
CA ASP A 157 19.05 5.75 -0.82
C ASP A 157 19.85 5.27 -2.04
N ILE A 158 21.10 5.73 -2.16
CA ILE A 158 21.97 5.32 -3.25
C ILE A 158 22.19 3.80 -3.21
N GLY A 159 21.95 3.13 -4.33
CA GLY A 159 22.07 1.68 -4.49
C GLY A 159 20.78 0.89 -4.35
N PHE A 160 19.63 1.55 -4.18
CA PHE A 160 18.34 0.87 -4.03
C PHE A 160 17.27 1.43 -4.97
N THR A 161 16.34 0.56 -5.35
CA THR A 161 15.20 0.85 -6.21
C THR A 161 13.95 0.07 -5.74
N GLY A 162 12.84 0.28 -6.45
CA GLY A 162 11.54 -0.29 -6.14
C GLY A 162 10.62 0.66 -5.38
N PRO A 163 9.32 0.34 -5.28
CA PRO A 163 8.32 1.22 -4.67
C PRO A 163 8.55 1.44 -3.16
N PHE A 164 9.29 0.54 -2.49
CA PHE A 164 9.64 0.63 -1.07
C PHE A 164 11.15 0.53 -0.82
N CYS A 165 11.98 0.75 -1.85
CA CYS A 165 13.45 0.70 -1.76
C CYS A 165 13.98 -0.65 -1.25
N GLU A 166 13.30 -1.73 -1.60
CA GLU A 166 13.61 -3.09 -1.18
C GLU A 166 14.62 -3.79 -2.09
N THR A 167 14.78 -3.31 -3.32
CA THR A 167 15.60 -3.97 -4.35
C THR A 167 16.97 -3.30 -4.43
N PRO A 168 18.07 -3.99 -4.14
CA PRO A 168 19.40 -3.46 -4.39
C PRO A 168 19.69 -3.39 -5.89
N ILE A 169 20.41 -2.36 -6.31
CA ILE A 169 20.87 -2.20 -7.70
C ILE A 169 22.22 -2.91 -7.85
N GLU A 170 22.33 -3.77 -8.86
CA GLU A 170 23.56 -4.52 -9.14
C GLU A 170 24.12 -4.18 -10.53
N CYS A 171 25.20 -3.41 -10.57
CA CYS A 171 25.92 -3.16 -11.82
C CYS A 171 27.03 -4.19 -11.99
N LYS A 172 26.91 -5.10 -12.98
CA LYS A 172 27.91 -6.16 -13.21
C LYS A 172 29.27 -5.61 -13.64
N HIS A 173 29.28 -4.70 -14.60
CA HIS A 173 30.49 -4.04 -15.11
C HIS A 173 30.33 -2.53 -15.09
N GLY A 174 30.13 -1.97 -13.90
CA GLY A 174 29.89 -0.54 -13.75
C GLY A 174 29.84 -0.12 -12.30
N ARG A 175 29.36 1.11 -12.07
CA ARG A 175 29.11 1.65 -10.74
C ARG A 175 27.74 2.31 -10.69
N ILE A 176 27.18 2.39 -9.49
CA ILE A 176 25.90 3.06 -9.24
C ILE A 176 26.14 4.57 -9.20
N THR A 177 25.28 5.33 -9.87
CA THR A 177 25.29 6.80 -9.86
C THR A 177 24.43 7.36 -8.71
N VAL A 178 24.52 8.67 -8.47
CA VAL A 178 23.66 9.37 -7.50
C VAL A 178 22.18 9.36 -7.89
N GLU A 179 21.87 9.06 -9.15
CA GLU A 179 20.51 8.93 -9.67
C GLU A 179 19.98 7.50 -9.59
N ASN A 180 20.69 6.59 -8.90
CA ASN A 180 20.30 5.18 -8.77
C ASN A 180 20.18 4.44 -10.11
N ILE A 181 21.11 4.72 -11.03
CA ILE A 181 21.25 4.03 -12.31
C ILE A 181 22.68 3.52 -12.45
N CYS A 182 22.89 2.43 -13.19
CA CYS A 182 24.24 1.97 -13.50
C CYS A 182 24.92 2.84 -14.56
N SER A 183 26.10 3.33 -14.23
CA SER A 183 27.07 3.87 -15.19
C SER A 183 28.04 2.77 -15.57
N CYS A 184 27.93 2.29 -16.82
CA CYS A 184 28.71 1.16 -17.30
C CYS A 184 30.16 1.52 -17.63
N ALA A 185 31.05 0.56 -17.39
CA ALA A 185 32.43 0.60 -17.86
C ALA A 185 32.47 0.61 -19.41
N PRO A 186 33.58 1.06 -20.02
CA PRO A 186 33.74 1.01 -21.48
C PRO A 186 33.44 -0.37 -22.04
N ASN A 187 32.79 -0.41 -23.20
CA ASN A 187 32.40 -1.62 -23.93
C ASN A 187 31.26 -2.42 -23.29
N TRP A 188 30.69 -1.95 -22.18
CA TRP A 188 29.52 -2.54 -21.52
C TRP A 188 28.31 -1.61 -21.62
N VAL A 189 27.12 -2.19 -21.67
CA VAL A 189 25.83 -1.51 -21.80
C VAL A 189 24.73 -2.33 -21.11
N GLY A 190 23.54 -1.74 -21.01
CA GLY A 190 22.37 -2.31 -20.37
C GLY A 190 22.10 -1.66 -19.02
N GLU A 191 20.90 -1.89 -18.48
CA GLU A 191 20.47 -1.35 -17.18
C GLU A 191 21.40 -1.79 -16.04
N ASP A 192 21.91 -3.02 -16.11
CA ASP A 192 22.81 -3.61 -15.11
C ASP A 192 24.25 -3.80 -15.63
N CYS A 193 24.60 -3.19 -16.78
CA CYS A 193 25.91 -3.34 -17.42
C CYS A 193 26.33 -4.80 -17.68
N ASN A 194 25.37 -5.65 -18.06
CA ASN A 194 25.56 -7.07 -18.30
C ASN A 194 25.67 -7.44 -19.79
N GLN A 195 25.64 -6.46 -20.69
CA GLN A 195 25.70 -6.66 -22.14
C GLN A 195 26.92 -5.98 -22.73
N CYS A 196 27.47 -6.55 -23.81
CA CYS A 196 28.49 -5.89 -24.58
C CYS A 196 27.87 -4.76 -25.41
N ALA A 197 28.59 -3.64 -25.50
CA ALA A 197 28.25 -2.53 -26.37
C ALA A 197 28.22 -2.98 -27.85
N TYR A 198 27.63 -2.15 -28.70
CA TYR A 198 27.62 -2.39 -30.15
C TYR A 198 29.06 -2.63 -30.68
N GLU A 199 29.21 -3.53 -31.65
CA GLU A 199 30.51 -3.98 -32.21
C GLU A 199 31.49 -4.63 -31.21
N HIS A 200 31.03 -5.02 -30.03
CA HIS A 200 31.83 -5.78 -29.07
C HIS A 200 31.26 -7.19 -28.85
N GLN A 201 32.15 -8.15 -28.64
CA GLN A 201 31.81 -9.53 -28.34
C GLN A 201 32.44 -9.96 -27.01
N LEU A 202 31.71 -10.77 -26.24
CA LEU A 202 32.20 -11.36 -25.00
C LEU A 202 33.25 -12.43 -25.32
N ILE A 203 34.50 -12.19 -24.95
CA ILE A 203 35.64 -13.09 -25.15
C ILE A 203 36.39 -13.22 -23.82
N ASN A 204 36.37 -14.41 -23.24
CA ASN A 204 37.02 -14.73 -21.97
C ASN A 204 36.57 -13.83 -20.80
N GLY A 205 35.28 -13.49 -20.74
CA GLY A 205 34.72 -12.65 -19.67
C GLY A 205 34.76 -11.15 -19.92
N ASP A 206 35.44 -10.69 -20.99
CA ASP A 206 35.52 -9.28 -21.35
C ASP A 206 34.89 -8.96 -22.70
N CYS A 207 34.26 -7.80 -22.82
CA CYS A 207 33.75 -7.28 -24.09
C CYS A 207 34.87 -6.64 -24.91
N LYS A 208 35.22 -7.27 -26.04
CA LYS A 208 36.29 -6.84 -26.94
C LYS A 208 35.73 -6.46 -28.31
N LEU A 209 36.34 -5.45 -28.94
CA LEU A 209 36.00 -5.04 -30.31
C LEU A 209 36.06 -6.21 -31.27
N ILE A 210 35.07 -6.31 -32.14
CA ILE A 210 35.08 -7.23 -33.27
C ILE A 210 36.13 -6.71 -34.26
N SER A 211 37.34 -7.30 -34.23
CA SER A 211 38.38 -6.97 -35.21
C SER A 211 37.93 -7.43 -36.61
N THR A 212 37.62 -6.47 -37.46
CA THR A 212 37.14 -6.63 -38.84
C THR A 212 38.22 -7.09 -39.83
N ASN A 213 39.29 -7.74 -39.38
CA ASN A 213 40.00 -8.71 -40.24
C ASN A 213 39.16 -9.98 -40.48
N SER A 214 38.06 -10.11 -39.74
CA SER A 214 37.02 -11.11 -39.97
C SER A 214 35.79 -10.39 -40.50
N LEU A 215 35.79 -10.03 -41.79
CA LEU A 215 34.54 -10.03 -42.54
C LEU A 215 34.03 -11.47 -42.53
N VAL A 216 33.46 -11.89 -41.41
CA VAL A 216 32.42 -12.91 -41.42
C VAL A 216 31.28 -12.19 -42.13
N ALA A 217 31.35 -12.17 -43.47
CA ALA A 217 30.16 -12.48 -44.23
C ALA A 217 29.48 -13.57 -43.41
N VAL A 218 28.27 -13.31 -42.92
CA VAL A 218 27.41 -14.36 -42.38
C VAL A 218 27.24 -15.31 -43.56
N ARG A 219 28.22 -16.19 -43.73
CA ARG A 219 28.25 -17.26 -44.70
C ARG A 219 27.31 -18.23 -44.05
N ASN A 220 26.03 -17.96 -44.25
CA ASN A 220 24.97 -18.87 -43.89
C ASN A 220 25.29 -20.14 -44.66
N SER A 221 25.96 -21.09 -44.00
CA SER A 221 26.48 -22.31 -44.62
C SER A 221 25.36 -23.08 -45.30
N LYS A 222 24.13 -22.95 -44.77
CA LYS A 222 22.90 -23.49 -45.33
C LYS A 222 22.48 -22.83 -46.65
N ALA A 223 22.73 -21.53 -46.82
CA ALA A 223 22.41 -20.83 -48.07
C ALA A 223 23.31 -21.32 -49.21
N ILE A 224 24.64 -21.41 -48.98
CA ILE A 224 25.57 -21.87 -50.02
C ILE A 224 25.27 -23.31 -50.46
N THR A 225 24.92 -24.19 -49.52
CA THR A 225 24.50 -25.57 -49.85
C THR A 225 23.17 -25.64 -50.59
N LEU A 226 22.24 -24.71 -50.34
CA LEU A 226 20.97 -24.67 -51.08
C LEU A 226 21.15 -24.18 -52.52
N TRP A 227 21.93 -23.12 -52.73
CA TRP A 227 22.16 -22.58 -54.07
C TRP A 227 22.88 -23.58 -54.98
N SER A 228 23.86 -24.33 -54.45
CA SER A 228 24.53 -25.39 -55.21
C SER A 228 23.59 -26.56 -55.52
N LEU A 229 22.71 -26.95 -54.59
CA LEU A 229 21.70 -28.00 -54.82
C LEU A 229 20.66 -27.58 -55.88
N ILE A 230 20.21 -26.32 -55.83
CA ILE A 230 19.25 -25.75 -56.80
C ILE A 230 19.85 -25.73 -58.20
N LEU A 231 21.13 -25.35 -58.35
CA LEU A 231 21.81 -25.36 -59.65
C LEU A 231 21.95 -26.78 -60.23
N LEU A 232 22.23 -27.77 -59.39
CA LEU A 232 22.29 -29.19 -59.81
C LEU A 232 20.92 -29.71 -60.26
N ILE A 233 19.86 -29.42 -59.51
CA ILE A 233 18.48 -29.82 -59.87
C ILE A 233 18.04 -29.13 -61.17
N ALA A 234 18.35 -27.84 -61.33
CA ALA A 234 18.05 -27.10 -62.55
C ALA A 234 18.75 -27.73 -63.76
N ALA A 235 20.06 -27.99 -63.67
CA ALA A 235 20.82 -28.61 -64.76
C ALA A 235 20.26 -29.99 -65.15
N ALA A 236 19.94 -30.85 -64.17
CA ALA A 236 19.35 -32.15 -64.42
C ALA A 236 17.97 -32.04 -65.12
N SER A 237 17.13 -31.08 -64.70
CA SER A 237 15.83 -30.84 -65.32
C SER A 237 15.94 -30.35 -66.78
N PHE A 238 16.91 -29.50 -67.09
CA PHE A 238 17.16 -29.06 -68.46
C PHE A 238 17.63 -30.21 -69.35
N SER A 239 18.50 -31.09 -68.85
CA SER A 239 18.96 -32.26 -69.58
C SER A 239 17.83 -33.25 -69.87
N THR A 240 16.93 -33.52 -68.92
CA THR A 240 15.80 -34.43 -69.15
C THR A 240 14.80 -33.87 -70.15
N ILE A 241 14.54 -32.56 -70.11
CA ILE A 241 13.67 -31.87 -71.09
C ILE A 241 14.28 -31.94 -72.49
N LEU A 242 15.59 -31.70 -72.63
CA LEU A 242 16.30 -31.81 -73.91
C LEU A 242 16.21 -33.23 -74.49
N ILE A 243 16.45 -34.25 -73.65
CA ILE A 243 16.36 -35.65 -74.08
C ILE A 243 14.93 -35.98 -74.51
N ALA A 244 13.91 -35.59 -73.74
CA ALA A 244 12.52 -35.81 -74.09
C ALA A 244 12.13 -35.10 -75.40
N ALA A 245 12.62 -33.88 -75.62
CA ALA A 245 12.40 -33.13 -76.86
C ALA A 245 13.05 -33.84 -78.06
N VAL A 246 14.29 -34.32 -77.93
CA VAL A 246 14.99 -35.08 -78.97
C VAL A 246 14.26 -36.38 -79.29
N ILE A 247 13.83 -37.13 -78.27
CA ILE A 247 13.05 -38.36 -78.44
C ILE A 247 11.73 -38.06 -79.15
N THR A 248 11.04 -36.98 -78.76
CA THR A 248 9.77 -36.57 -79.40
C THR A 248 9.98 -36.20 -80.86
N ILE A 249 11.04 -35.46 -81.18
CA ILE A 249 11.43 -35.13 -82.56
C ILE A 249 11.78 -36.39 -83.35
N TYR A 250 12.51 -37.33 -82.75
CA TYR A 250 12.88 -38.60 -83.37
C TYR A 250 11.64 -39.47 -83.67
N ILE A 251 10.73 -39.65 -82.71
CA ILE A 251 9.47 -40.38 -82.90
C ILE A 251 8.61 -39.71 -83.98
N LYS A 252 8.52 -38.37 -83.98
CA LYS A 252 7.78 -37.62 -85.00
C LYS A 252 8.40 -37.81 -86.40
N LYS A 253 9.73 -37.90 -86.49
CA LYS A 253 10.48 -38.17 -87.73
C LYS A 253 10.37 -39.63 -88.20
N CYS A 254 10.22 -40.58 -87.28
CA CYS A 254 9.95 -41.99 -87.59
C CYS A 254 8.51 -42.22 -88.09
N LYS A 255 7.53 -41.48 -87.56
CA LYS A 255 6.13 -41.58 -88.03
C LYS A 255 5.87 -40.93 -89.39
N SER A 256 6.80 -40.13 -89.92
CA SER A 256 6.63 -39.38 -91.18
C SER A 256 7.34 -39.99 -92.40
N LYS A 257 7.81 -41.24 -92.36
CA LYS A 257 8.41 -41.91 -93.54
C LYS A 257 7.65 -43.20 -93.92
N PRO A 258 6.94 -43.22 -95.07
CA PRO A 258 6.41 -44.45 -95.65
C PRO A 258 7.50 -45.26 -96.37
N SER A 259 7.35 -46.58 -96.27
CA SER A 259 8.19 -47.66 -96.80
C SER A 259 8.35 -47.65 -98.33
N ARG A 260 9.58 -47.87 -98.82
CA ARG A 260 9.85 -48.33 -100.18
C ARG A 260 10.80 -49.53 -100.11
N VAL A 261 10.29 -50.68 -100.53
CA VAL A 261 10.99 -51.97 -100.64
C VAL A 261 11.88 -51.94 -101.88
N SER A 262 13.11 -52.42 -101.74
CA SER A 262 14.07 -52.70 -102.83
C SER A 262 14.32 -54.21 -102.86
N SER A 263 14.45 -54.79 -104.05
CA SER A 263 14.96 -56.15 -104.24
C SER A 263 16.02 -56.14 -105.33
N ASP A 264 17.22 -56.56 -104.92
CA ASP A 264 18.47 -56.78 -105.64
C ASP A 264 18.32 -57.80 -106.80
N ALA A 265 18.92 -57.57 -107.97
CA ALA A 265 20.32 -57.76 -108.38
C ALA A 265 20.66 -59.23 -108.71
N GLY A 266 21.13 -59.46 -109.93
CA GLY A 266 21.67 -60.73 -110.41
C GLY A 266 23.13 -60.62 -110.84
N THR A 267 23.73 -61.81 -111.07
CA THR A 267 24.93 -62.13 -111.89
C THR A 267 26.26 -61.48 -111.47
N ASP A 268 27.45 -62.09 -111.56
CA ASP A 268 27.93 -63.31 -112.22
C ASP A 268 29.40 -63.56 -111.78
N VAL A 269 29.88 -64.77 -112.12
CA VAL A 269 31.27 -65.31 -112.17
C VAL A 269 31.93 -65.81 -110.89
#